data_AF-A0A0C9QV21-F1
#
_entry.id   AF-A0A0C9QV21-F1
#
_cell.length_a   1.000
_cell.length_b   1.000
_cell.length_c   1.000
_cell.angle_alpha   90.00
_cell.angle_beta   90.00
_cell.angle_gamma   90.00
#
_symmetry.space_group_name_H-M   'P 1'
#
loop_
_entity.id
_entity.type
_entity.pdbx_description
1 polymer ?
#
loop_
_entity_poly.entity_id
_entity_poly.type
_entity_poly.pdbx_seq_one_letter_code
_entity_poly.pdbx_strand_id
1 'polypeptide(L)'
;GDFVVDEKAEEHKEEFTALVRELKNAFRPDGYLLGLSVLPNVNSSLFYDVPAIVNNLDYVNLHAYDFQTPERNPEVADFPAPIYELNERNPEANINFQTQYWLNNHCPATKINVAVSAYGRAWKMTKDSGLTGVPPVVETDGVAPAGTQTQKPGLLSWPEVCGKLPNPANQHLKGADGPLRKVGDPTKRFGNYAYRSADDSGENGIWVGYDDPDTAANKAAFVKARGLGGIALVDLSFDDFRGACTGDKYPILRAIKFKL
;
A
#
# COMPACT_ATOMS: atom_id res chain seq x y z
N GLY A 1 0.75 -3.43 -22.75
CA GLY A 1 1.01 -4.54 -23.67
C GLY A 1 0.29 -5.74 -23.13
N ASP A 2 -0.54 -6.38 -23.95
CA ASP A 2 -1.36 -7.54 -23.62
C ASP A 2 -0.49 -8.76 -23.30
N PHE A 3 0.19 -8.71 -22.16
CA PHE A 3 0.87 -9.86 -21.62
C PHE A 3 -0.20 -10.78 -21.06
N VAL A 4 -0.33 -11.98 -21.63
CA VAL A 4 -1.17 -13.02 -21.07
C VAL A 4 -0.55 -13.39 -19.72
N VAL A 5 -1.15 -12.88 -18.64
CA VAL A 5 -0.68 -13.10 -17.26
C VAL A 5 -0.77 -14.59 -16.90
N ASP A 6 -1.80 -15.26 -17.43
CA ASP A 6 -2.08 -16.67 -17.21
C ASP A 6 -2.97 -17.20 -18.35
N GLU A 7 -2.46 -18.16 -19.12
CA GLU A 7 -3.20 -18.77 -20.25
C GLU A 7 -4.44 -19.56 -19.79
N LYS A 8 -4.47 -19.95 -18.51
CA LYS A 8 -5.54 -20.72 -17.87
C LYS A 8 -6.37 -19.87 -16.90
N ALA A 9 -6.33 -18.54 -17.01
CA ALA A 9 -7.01 -17.65 -16.07
C ALA A 9 -8.51 -17.99 -15.86
N GLU A 10 -9.24 -18.33 -16.93
CA GLU A 10 -10.65 -18.73 -16.83
C GLU A 10 -10.83 -20.08 -16.11
N GLU A 11 -9.99 -21.08 -16.39
CA GLU A 11 -9.99 -22.36 -15.66
C GLU A 11 -9.72 -22.13 -14.16
N HIS A 12 -8.69 -21.34 -13.84
CA HIS A 12 -8.34 -21.03 -12.46
C HIS A 12 -9.42 -20.19 -11.74
N LYS A 13 -10.14 -19.33 -12.45
CA LYS A 13 -11.28 -18.58 -11.89
C LYS A 13 -12.43 -19.53 -11.51
N GLU A 14 -12.73 -20.51 -12.35
CA GLU A 14 -13.74 -21.54 -12.05
C GLU A 14 -13.31 -22.41 -10.88
N GLU A 15 -12.06 -22.88 -10.86
CA GLU A 15 -11.50 -23.68 -9.77
C GLU A 15 -11.49 -22.92 -8.44
N PHE A 16 -11.08 -21.64 -8.45
CA PHE A 16 -11.10 -20.81 -7.25
C PHE A 16 -12.53 -20.61 -6.73
N THR A 17 -13.49 -20.43 -7.63
CA THR A 17 -14.91 -20.32 -7.27
C THR A 17 -15.42 -21.61 -6.62
N ALA A 18 -15.05 -22.77 -7.16
CA ALA A 18 -15.38 -24.08 -6.58
C ALA A 18 -14.76 -24.24 -5.18
N LEU A 19 -13.49 -23.88 -5.01
CA LEU A 19 -12.76 -23.93 -3.74
C LEU A 19 -13.45 -23.08 -2.66
N VAL A 20 -13.81 -21.83 -2.96
CA VAL A 20 -14.49 -20.95 -1.99
C VAL A 20 -15.82 -21.54 -1.55
N ARG A 21 -16.60 -22.10 -2.48
CA ARG A 21 -17.88 -22.74 -2.18
C ARG A 21 -17.69 -23.97 -1.29
N GLU A 22 -16.73 -24.83 -1.61
CA GLU A 22 -16.44 -26.05 -0.84
C GLU A 22 -15.93 -25.73 0.57
N LEU A 23 -15.01 -24.76 0.71
CA LEU A 23 -14.54 -24.28 2.00
C LEU A 23 -15.68 -23.73 2.85
N LYS A 24 -16.56 -22.88 2.29
CA LYS A 24 -17.69 -22.37 3.06
C LYS A 24 -18.62 -23.48 3.51
N ASN A 25 -18.89 -24.48 2.65
CA ASN A 25 -19.72 -25.62 3.03
C ASN A 25 -19.09 -26.44 4.15
N ALA A 26 -17.77 -26.66 4.14
CA ALA A 26 -17.06 -27.32 5.22
C ALA A 26 -17.08 -26.52 6.53
N PHE A 27 -17.10 -25.18 6.46
CA PHE A 27 -17.09 -24.29 7.63
C PHE A 27 -18.47 -24.03 8.25
N ARG A 28 -19.56 -24.27 7.50
CA ARG A 28 -20.95 -24.04 7.95
C ARG A 28 -21.31 -24.77 9.26
N PRO A 29 -20.97 -26.05 9.47
CA PRO A 29 -21.36 -26.77 10.69
C PRO A 29 -20.78 -26.16 11.97
N ASP A 30 -19.54 -25.66 11.90
CA ASP A 30 -18.83 -25.07 13.05
C ASP A 30 -19.01 -23.55 13.15
N GLY A 31 -19.63 -22.92 12.15
CA GLY A 31 -19.85 -21.48 12.12
C GLY A 31 -18.56 -20.67 11.89
N TYR A 32 -17.53 -21.24 11.25
CA TYR A 32 -16.31 -20.50 10.95
C TYR A 32 -16.52 -19.39 9.91
N LEU A 33 -15.80 -18.29 10.11
CA LEU A 33 -15.72 -17.19 9.14
C LEU A 33 -14.81 -17.59 7.97
N LEU A 34 -15.16 -17.12 6.77
CA LEU A 34 -14.36 -17.23 5.58
C LEU A 34 -14.17 -15.84 4.97
N GLY A 35 -12.94 -15.35 5.01
CA GLY A 35 -12.54 -14.09 4.39
C GLY A 35 -11.67 -14.32 3.15
N LEU A 36 -11.77 -13.43 2.17
CA LEU A 36 -10.87 -13.38 1.02
C LEU A 36 -9.92 -12.19 1.16
N SER A 37 -8.64 -12.36 0.86
CA SER A 37 -7.69 -11.25 0.72
C SER A 37 -7.17 -11.21 -0.71
N VAL A 38 -7.53 -10.16 -1.44
CA VAL A 38 -7.00 -9.89 -2.79
C VAL A 38 -5.67 -9.19 -2.62
N LEU A 39 -4.58 -9.89 -2.92
CA LEU A 39 -3.21 -9.37 -2.74
C LEU A 39 -2.87 -8.25 -3.76
N PRO A 40 -1.84 -7.44 -3.49
CA PRO A 40 -1.43 -6.36 -4.40
C PRO A 40 -1.19 -6.83 -5.83
N ASN A 41 -1.65 -6.04 -6.79
CA ASN A 41 -1.54 -6.30 -8.24
C ASN A 41 -2.21 -7.61 -8.73
N VAL A 42 -2.93 -8.36 -7.89
CA VAL A 42 -3.76 -9.47 -8.36
C VAL A 42 -4.97 -8.90 -9.10
N ASN A 43 -5.09 -9.22 -10.39
CA ASN A 43 -6.19 -8.72 -11.19
C ASN A 43 -7.50 -9.43 -10.83
N SER A 44 -8.45 -8.68 -10.26
CA SER A 44 -9.71 -9.27 -9.82
C SER A 44 -10.58 -9.78 -10.97
N SER A 45 -10.51 -9.15 -12.16
CA SER A 45 -11.33 -9.56 -13.31
C SER A 45 -10.88 -10.86 -13.94
N LEU A 46 -9.61 -11.22 -13.77
CA LEU A 46 -9.06 -12.48 -14.28
C LEU A 46 -9.34 -13.67 -13.36
N PHE A 47 -9.37 -13.47 -12.04
CA PHE A 47 -9.35 -14.60 -11.10
C PHE A 47 -10.56 -14.72 -10.17
N TYR A 48 -11.46 -13.73 -10.13
CA TYR A 48 -12.62 -13.78 -9.24
C TYR A 48 -13.94 -13.59 -9.97
N ASP A 49 -14.79 -14.61 -9.96
CA ASP A 49 -16.23 -14.46 -10.20
C ASP A 49 -16.89 -13.91 -8.93
N VAL A 50 -16.84 -12.58 -8.77
CA VAL A 50 -17.34 -11.89 -7.57
C VAL A 50 -18.80 -12.25 -7.24
N PRO A 51 -19.75 -12.22 -8.20
CA PRO A 51 -21.13 -12.65 -7.95
C PRO A 51 -21.25 -14.09 -7.43
N ALA A 52 -20.44 -15.02 -7.94
CA ALA A 52 -20.50 -16.43 -7.52
C ALA A 52 -19.91 -16.66 -6.11
N ILE A 53 -18.88 -15.90 -5.72
CA ILE A 53 -18.19 -16.13 -4.44
C ILE A 53 -18.69 -15.28 -3.28
N VAL A 54 -19.25 -14.08 -3.52
CA VAL A 54 -19.49 -13.11 -2.44
C VAL A 54 -20.51 -13.57 -1.37
N ASN A 55 -21.44 -14.45 -1.72
CA ASN A 55 -22.39 -15.03 -0.77
C ASN A 55 -21.77 -16.11 0.12
N ASN A 56 -20.59 -16.61 -0.23
CA ASN A 56 -19.83 -17.58 0.55
C ASN A 56 -18.79 -16.91 1.48
N LEU A 57 -18.51 -15.62 1.27
CA LEU A 57 -17.52 -14.86 2.03
C LEU A 57 -18.18 -14.00 3.10
N ASP A 58 -17.55 -13.91 4.27
CA ASP A 58 -17.96 -13.01 5.35
C ASP A 58 -17.39 -11.60 5.14
N TYR A 59 -16.19 -11.48 4.58
CA TYR A 59 -15.56 -10.22 4.18
C TYR A 59 -14.52 -10.42 3.08
N VAL A 60 -14.15 -9.31 2.43
CA VAL A 60 -13.09 -9.23 1.42
C VAL A 60 -12.13 -8.11 1.79
N ASN A 61 -10.85 -8.42 1.97
CA ASN A 61 -9.79 -7.45 2.14
C ASN A 61 -9.18 -7.14 0.77
N LEU A 62 -9.27 -5.89 0.32
CA LEU A 62 -8.62 -5.44 -0.89
C LEU A 62 -7.26 -4.84 -0.53
N HIS A 63 -6.17 -5.51 -0.90
CA HIS A 63 -4.81 -5.02 -0.71
C HIS A 63 -4.45 -4.00 -1.80
N ALA A 64 -5.17 -2.86 -1.78
CA ALA A 64 -5.03 -1.74 -2.71
C ALA A 64 -3.86 -0.81 -2.32
N TYR A 65 -2.70 -1.41 -2.18
CA TYR A 65 -1.39 -0.78 -1.96
C TYR A 65 -0.34 -1.57 -2.77
N ASP A 66 0.93 -1.17 -2.73
CA ASP A 66 2.01 -1.78 -3.54
C ASP A 66 1.72 -1.81 -5.05
N PHE A 67 0.91 -0.88 -5.56
CA PHE A 67 0.70 -0.74 -6.99
C PHE A 67 2.02 -0.46 -7.72
N GLN A 68 2.92 0.26 -7.04
CA GLN A 68 4.29 0.49 -7.44
C GLN A 68 5.21 -0.01 -6.34
N THR A 69 6.24 -0.76 -6.71
CA THR A 69 7.28 -1.26 -5.78
C THR A 69 8.63 -1.22 -6.47
N PRO A 70 9.74 -1.01 -5.75
CA PRO A 70 11.07 -1.01 -6.38
C PRO A 70 11.44 -2.35 -7.02
N GLU A 71 10.85 -3.45 -6.59
CA GLU A 71 11.07 -4.77 -7.20
C GLU A 71 10.35 -4.93 -8.55
N ARG A 72 9.15 -4.35 -8.70
CA ARG A 72 8.36 -4.40 -9.94
C ARG A 72 8.67 -3.24 -10.88
N ASN A 73 9.12 -2.12 -10.33
CA ASN A 73 9.31 -0.84 -10.99
C ASN A 73 10.67 -0.25 -10.56
N PRO A 74 11.80 -0.88 -10.94
CA PRO A 74 13.11 -0.46 -10.44
C PRO A 74 13.54 0.92 -10.94
N GLU A 75 13.11 1.31 -12.13
CA GLU A 75 13.55 2.53 -12.83
C GLU A 75 12.64 3.75 -12.58
N VAL A 76 11.47 3.53 -11.96
CA VAL A 76 10.49 4.60 -11.69
C VAL A 76 9.84 4.41 -10.32
N ALA A 77 9.92 5.44 -9.48
CA ALA A 77 9.15 5.53 -8.24
C ALA A 77 7.90 6.39 -8.41
N ASP A 78 6.76 5.91 -7.93
CA ASP A 78 5.49 6.66 -7.86
C ASP A 78 4.71 6.21 -6.62
N PHE A 79 3.56 6.83 -6.34
CA PHE A 79 2.75 6.54 -5.16
C PHE A 79 2.34 5.05 -5.11
N PRO A 80 2.67 4.32 -4.03
CA PRO A 80 2.38 2.90 -3.94
C PRO A 80 0.91 2.60 -3.62
N ALA A 81 0.17 3.55 -3.05
CA ALA A 81 -1.19 3.31 -2.53
C ALA A 81 -2.11 4.55 -2.61
N PRO A 82 -2.29 5.18 -3.78
CA PRO A 82 -3.16 6.34 -3.93
C PRO A 82 -4.65 5.98 -3.76
N ILE A 83 -5.43 6.91 -3.20
CA ILE A 83 -6.89 6.74 -3.07
C ILE A 83 -7.54 6.86 -4.45
N TYR A 84 -7.11 7.84 -5.25
CA TYR A 84 -7.68 8.14 -6.56
C TYR A 84 -6.63 8.02 -7.67
N GLU A 85 -7.13 7.88 -8.90
CA GLU A 85 -6.34 7.88 -10.12
C GLU A 85 -5.42 9.10 -10.24
N LEU A 86 -4.20 8.85 -10.71
CA LEU A 86 -3.24 9.86 -11.12
C LEU A 86 -3.28 10.01 -12.65
N ASN A 87 -3.32 11.25 -13.14
CA ASN A 87 -3.32 11.52 -14.58
C ASN A 87 -2.10 10.91 -15.27
N GLU A 88 -2.25 10.32 -16.45
CA GLU A 88 -1.17 9.67 -17.21
C GLU A 88 -0.55 8.42 -16.55
N ARG A 89 -1.20 7.86 -15.51
CA ARG A 89 -0.82 6.57 -14.89
C ARG A 89 -1.84 5.50 -15.24
N ASN A 90 -1.60 4.27 -14.77
CA ASN A 90 -2.61 3.20 -14.84
C ASN A 90 -3.88 3.62 -14.06
N PRO A 91 -5.04 3.76 -14.72
CA PRO A 91 -6.29 4.18 -14.09
C PRO A 91 -6.83 3.18 -13.06
N GLU A 92 -6.36 1.93 -13.10
CA GLU A 92 -6.78 0.87 -12.19
C GLU A 92 -5.97 0.83 -10.88
N ALA A 93 -4.81 1.49 -10.86
CA ALA A 93 -3.82 1.41 -9.78
C ALA A 93 -4.14 2.38 -8.61
N ASN A 94 -5.36 2.32 -8.09
CA ASN A 94 -5.80 3.14 -6.95
C ASN A 94 -6.94 2.45 -6.17
N ILE A 95 -7.08 2.84 -4.90
CA ILE A 95 -8.08 2.26 -3.98
C ILE A 95 -9.51 2.45 -4.50
N ASN A 96 -9.81 3.62 -5.08
CA ASN A 96 -11.14 3.92 -5.58
C ASN A 96 -11.54 2.99 -6.72
N PHE A 97 -10.67 2.74 -7.70
CA PHE A 97 -10.95 1.80 -8.78
C PHE A 97 -11.17 0.38 -8.24
N GLN A 98 -10.25 -0.12 -7.41
CA GLN A 98 -10.34 -1.49 -6.86
C GLN A 98 -11.63 -1.70 -6.06
N THR A 99 -12.03 -0.72 -5.24
CA THR A 99 -13.30 -0.79 -4.49
C THR A 99 -14.53 -0.70 -5.39
N GLN A 100 -14.51 0.18 -6.40
CA GLN A 100 -15.61 0.29 -7.37
C GLN A 100 -15.78 -0.97 -8.21
N TYR A 101 -14.69 -1.65 -8.59
CA TYR A 101 -14.77 -2.91 -9.32
C TYR A 101 -15.62 -3.95 -8.56
N TRP A 102 -15.32 -4.17 -7.27
CA TRP A 102 -16.05 -5.13 -6.45
C TRP A 102 -17.52 -4.71 -6.23
N LEU A 103 -17.78 -3.43 -5.99
CA LEU A 103 -19.14 -2.90 -5.82
C LEU A 103 -19.99 -3.09 -7.09
N ASN A 104 -19.42 -2.78 -8.26
CA ASN A 104 -20.10 -2.92 -9.55
C ASN A 104 -20.38 -4.38 -9.90
N ASN A 105 -19.60 -5.32 -9.35
CA ASN A 105 -19.82 -6.76 -9.47
C ASN A 105 -20.62 -7.33 -8.29
N HIS A 106 -21.55 -6.53 -7.75
CA HIS A 106 -22.54 -6.93 -6.74
C HIS A 106 -21.98 -7.34 -5.37
N CYS A 107 -20.74 -6.97 -5.04
CA CYS A 107 -20.26 -7.14 -3.67
C CYS A 107 -20.91 -6.12 -2.73
N PRO A 108 -21.55 -6.55 -1.62
CA PRO A 108 -22.06 -5.61 -0.63
C PRO A 108 -20.93 -4.76 -0.04
N ALA A 109 -21.11 -3.44 -0.04
CA ALA A 109 -20.12 -2.49 0.49
C ALA A 109 -19.63 -2.87 1.90
N THR A 110 -20.55 -3.30 2.76
CA THR A 110 -20.29 -3.69 4.15
C THR A 110 -19.41 -4.93 4.31
N LYS A 111 -19.15 -5.70 3.24
CA LYS A 111 -18.19 -6.81 3.24
C LYS A 111 -16.79 -6.40 2.81
N ILE A 112 -16.61 -5.21 2.24
CA ILE A 112 -15.34 -4.76 1.66
C ILE A 112 -14.52 -4.04 2.73
N ASN A 113 -13.33 -4.56 3.03
CA ASN A 113 -12.31 -3.86 3.80
C ASN A 113 -11.20 -3.36 2.86
N VAL A 114 -10.78 -2.11 3.02
CA VAL A 114 -9.61 -1.60 2.31
C VAL A 114 -8.38 -1.84 3.17
N ALA A 115 -7.37 -2.50 2.62
CA ALA A 115 -6.13 -2.69 3.36
C ALA A 115 -5.23 -1.45 3.29
N VAL A 116 -4.61 -1.09 4.42
CA VAL A 116 -3.65 0.02 4.55
C VAL A 116 -2.32 -0.56 5.02
N SER A 117 -1.22 -0.18 4.38
CA SER A 117 0.12 -0.63 4.72
C SER A 117 0.75 0.25 5.80
N ALA A 118 1.29 -0.34 6.87
CA ALA A 118 2.04 0.35 7.91
C ALA A 118 3.55 0.46 7.61
N TYR A 119 3.93 0.28 6.34
CA TYR A 119 5.29 0.39 5.84
C TYR A 119 5.33 1.26 4.59
N GLY A 120 6.53 1.68 4.21
CA GLY A 120 6.84 2.39 2.98
C GLY A 120 7.63 1.55 2.00
N ARG A 121 7.44 1.83 0.71
CA ARG A 121 8.26 1.33 -0.40
C ARG A 121 9.34 2.35 -0.71
N ALA A 122 10.59 1.90 -0.79
CA ALA A 122 11.76 2.77 -0.85
C ALA A 122 12.64 2.47 -2.07
N TRP A 123 12.89 3.49 -2.88
CA TRP A 123 13.73 3.42 -4.07
C TRP A 123 15.06 4.14 -3.83
N LYS A 124 16.13 3.63 -4.44
CA LYS A 124 17.37 4.37 -4.57
C LYS A 124 17.20 5.44 -5.65
N MET A 125 17.45 6.70 -5.30
CA MET A 125 17.50 7.78 -6.29
C MET A 125 18.93 7.90 -6.83
N THR A 126 19.05 8.20 -8.11
CA THR A 126 20.33 8.54 -8.76
C THR A 126 20.47 10.05 -8.91
N LYS A 127 21.59 10.49 -9.49
CA LYS A 127 21.79 11.90 -9.86
C LYS A 127 20.77 12.37 -10.90
N ASP A 128 20.35 11.47 -11.78
CA ASP A 128 19.43 11.76 -12.89
C ASP A 128 17.96 11.73 -12.45
N SER A 129 17.66 11.20 -11.25
CA SER A 129 16.32 11.29 -10.63
C SER A 129 15.88 12.71 -10.25
N GLY A 130 16.79 13.70 -10.33
CA GLY A 130 16.50 15.10 -10.05
C GLY A 130 16.37 15.44 -8.55
N LEU A 131 15.90 16.66 -8.28
CA LEU A 131 16.00 17.29 -6.94
C LEU A 131 14.67 17.44 -6.20
N THR A 132 13.53 17.20 -6.85
CA THR A 132 12.22 17.58 -6.29
C THR A 132 11.49 16.43 -5.61
N GLY A 133 11.81 15.17 -5.99
CA GLY A 133 11.13 13.97 -5.52
C GLY A 133 9.66 13.87 -5.96
N VAL A 134 9.19 14.76 -6.85
CA VAL A 134 7.80 14.75 -7.32
C VAL A 134 7.60 13.54 -8.25
N PRO A 135 6.66 12.63 -7.95
CA PRO A 135 6.48 11.45 -8.76
C PRO A 135 5.71 11.72 -10.07
N PRO A 136 5.95 10.95 -11.16
CA PRO A 136 6.89 9.82 -11.20
C PRO A 136 8.34 10.30 -11.15
N VAL A 137 9.13 9.69 -10.27
CA VAL A 137 10.58 9.91 -10.19
C VAL A 137 11.23 8.89 -11.10
N VAL A 138 11.77 9.34 -12.22
CA VAL A 138 12.47 8.50 -13.20
C VAL A 138 13.92 8.28 -12.80
N GLU A 139 14.61 7.39 -13.52
CA GLU A 139 16.04 7.08 -13.33
C GLU A 139 16.35 6.63 -11.89
N THR A 140 15.43 5.93 -11.23
CA THR A 140 15.72 5.27 -9.96
C THR A 140 16.51 3.99 -10.18
N ASP A 141 17.22 3.53 -9.15
CA ASP A 141 18.11 2.35 -9.22
C ASP A 141 17.62 1.25 -8.27
N GLY A 142 16.39 0.81 -8.48
CA GLY A 142 15.78 -0.30 -7.74
C GLY A 142 15.60 -0.02 -6.26
N VAL A 143 15.80 -1.08 -5.46
CA VAL A 143 15.53 -1.08 -4.01
C VAL A 143 16.50 -0.17 -3.25
N ALA A 144 15.96 0.67 -2.37
CA ALA A 144 16.77 1.37 -1.39
C ALA A 144 17.41 0.38 -0.39
N PRO A 145 18.52 0.76 0.28
CA PRO A 145 19.11 -0.06 1.34
C PRO A 145 18.10 -0.45 2.41
N ALA A 146 18.27 -1.66 2.94
CA ALA A 146 17.41 -2.20 3.99
C ALA A 146 17.37 -1.31 5.23
N GLY A 147 16.20 -1.24 5.86
CA GLY A 147 16.06 -0.65 7.20
C GLY A 147 16.81 -1.47 8.26
N THR A 148 17.23 -0.81 9.33
CA THR A 148 17.97 -1.46 10.45
C THR A 148 17.12 -2.48 11.21
N GLN A 149 15.79 -2.33 11.19
CA GLN A 149 14.84 -3.20 11.87
C GLN A 149 14.21 -4.19 10.89
N THR A 150 13.75 -3.73 9.72
CA THR A 150 13.07 -4.60 8.75
C THR A 150 14.03 -5.54 8.04
N GLN A 151 15.29 -5.14 7.88
CA GLN A 151 16.34 -5.90 7.20
C GLN A 151 15.96 -6.36 5.78
N LYS A 152 15.00 -5.67 5.16
CA LYS A 152 14.51 -5.96 3.81
C LYS A 152 14.77 -4.75 2.90
N PRO A 153 15.61 -4.88 1.86
CA PRO A 153 15.80 -3.83 0.87
C PRO A 153 14.47 -3.38 0.28
N GLY A 154 14.33 -2.07 0.05
CA GLY A 154 13.12 -1.50 -0.55
C GLY A 154 11.89 -1.41 0.37
N LEU A 155 11.99 -1.85 1.63
CA LEU A 155 10.90 -1.81 2.61
C LEU A 155 11.35 -1.16 3.92
N LEU A 156 10.62 -0.14 4.36
CA LEU A 156 10.84 0.55 5.63
C LEU A 156 9.56 0.52 6.46
N SER A 157 9.67 0.10 7.72
CA SER A 157 8.59 0.21 8.70
C SER A 157 8.28 1.69 9.01
N TRP A 158 7.08 1.99 9.53
CA TRP A 158 6.73 3.33 9.97
C TRP A 158 7.79 3.98 10.89
N PRO A 159 8.29 3.34 11.97
CA PRO A 159 9.31 3.94 12.82
C PRO A 159 10.64 4.20 12.10
N GLU A 160 11.01 3.40 11.09
CA GLU A 160 12.22 3.67 10.28
C GLU A 160 12.04 4.85 9.33
N VAL A 161 10.86 4.98 8.72
CA VAL A 161 10.53 6.18 7.92
C VAL A 161 10.52 7.41 8.82
N CYS A 162 9.84 7.35 9.97
CA CYS A 162 9.80 8.46 10.93
C CYS A 162 11.19 8.86 11.42
N GLY A 163 12.06 7.90 11.79
CA GLY A 163 13.43 8.18 12.23
C GLY A 163 14.30 8.84 11.15
N LYS A 164 13.94 8.67 9.87
CA LYS A 164 14.58 9.33 8.72
C LYS A 164 14.02 10.73 8.44
N LEU A 165 12.84 11.09 8.95
CA LEU A 165 12.32 12.46 8.88
C LEU A 165 13.08 13.40 9.82
N PRO A 166 13.00 14.74 9.64
CA PRO A 166 13.74 15.68 10.46
C PRO A 166 13.38 15.54 11.94
N ASN A 167 14.38 15.30 12.77
CA ASN A 167 14.28 15.22 14.22
C ASN A 167 15.55 15.80 14.88
N PRO A 168 15.56 16.04 16.20
CA PRO A 168 16.71 16.65 16.86
C PRO A 168 18.05 15.91 16.66
N ALA A 169 18.01 14.59 16.42
CA ALA A 169 19.22 13.79 16.23
C ALA A 169 19.80 13.87 14.81
N ASN A 170 18.97 14.07 13.78
CA ASN A 170 19.41 14.04 12.38
C ASN A 170 19.37 15.39 11.63
N GLN A 171 18.69 16.42 12.15
CA GLN A 171 18.43 17.67 11.43
C GLN A 171 19.68 18.41 10.89
N HIS A 172 20.84 18.19 11.51
CA HIS A 172 22.12 18.80 11.09
C HIS A 172 23.03 17.84 10.32
N LEU A 173 22.67 16.55 10.24
CA LEU A 173 23.46 15.54 9.56
C LEU A 173 23.38 15.70 8.03
N LYS A 174 24.35 15.11 7.33
CA LYS A 174 24.54 15.18 5.88
C LYS A 174 24.82 13.78 5.31
N GLY A 175 24.83 13.66 3.98
CA GLY A 175 25.06 12.39 3.30
C GLY A 175 24.01 11.34 3.66
N ALA A 176 24.45 10.10 3.91
CA ALA A 176 23.59 8.96 4.24
C ALA A 176 22.64 9.20 5.44
N ASP A 177 23.08 9.99 6.42
CA ASP A 177 22.36 10.22 7.68
C ASP A 177 21.53 11.51 7.69
N GLY A 178 21.59 12.31 6.61
CA GLY A 178 20.79 13.52 6.49
C GLY A 178 19.28 13.23 6.49
N PRO A 179 18.44 14.15 6.96
CA PRO A 179 17.00 13.91 7.03
C PRO A 179 16.38 13.84 5.64
N LEU A 180 15.34 13.03 5.50
CA LEU A 180 14.46 13.04 4.33
C LEU A 180 13.50 14.23 4.44
N ARG A 181 13.14 14.81 3.30
CA ARG A 181 12.10 15.81 3.19
C ARG A 181 10.74 15.13 2.97
N LYS A 182 9.83 15.25 3.93
CA LYS A 182 8.42 14.86 3.77
C LYS A 182 7.71 15.82 2.82
N VAL A 183 6.93 15.26 1.90
CA VAL A 183 6.00 15.98 1.04
C VAL A 183 4.66 15.26 1.06
N GLY A 184 3.61 15.98 1.46
CA GLY A 184 2.24 15.48 1.42
C GLY A 184 1.50 16.05 0.23
N ASP A 185 0.64 15.25 -0.39
CA ASP A 185 -0.33 15.74 -1.37
C ASP A 185 -1.34 16.68 -0.67
N PRO A 186 -1.41 17.97 -1.03
CA PRO A 186 -2.33 18.92 -0.41
C PRO A 186 -3.81 18.56 -0.63
N THR A 187 -4.11 17.80 -1.69
CA THR A 187 -5.47 17.33 -1.99
C THR A 187 -5.86 16.09 -1.20
N LYS A 188 -4.88 15.42 -0.53
CA LYS A 188 -5.06 14.19 0.26
C LYS A 188 -5.60 13.00 -0.56
N ARG A 189 -5.38 13.01 -1.87
CA ARG A 189 -5.89 11.99 -2.81
C ARG A 189 -4.88 10.89 -3.10
N PHE A 190 -3.59 11.17 -3.03
CA PHE A 190 -2.55 10.25 -3.51
C PHE A 190 -1.67 9.67 -2.39
N GLY A 191 -1.57 10.36 -1.26
CA GLY A 191 -0.73 9.98 -0.12
C GLY A 191 0.43 10.96 0.07
N ASN A 192 1.48 10.50 0.74
CA ASN A 192 2.69 11.28 0.98
C ASN A 192 3.94 10.48 0.60
N TYR A 193 5.03 11.20 0.46
CA TYR A 193 6.35 10.62 0.27
C TYR A 193 7.40 11.37 1.09
N ALA A 194 8.57 10.77 1.21
CA ALA A 194 9.74 11.39 1.81
C ALA A 194 10.94 11.09 0.94
N TYR A 195 11.77 12.08 0.68
CA TYR A 195 12.90 11.90 -0.22
C TYR A 195 14.14 12.67 0.20
N ARG A 196 15.27 12.25 -0.35
CA ARG A 196 16.54 12.98 -0.36
C ARG A 196 17.17 12.70 -1.72
N SER A 197 17.51 13.73 -2.48
CA SER A 197 18.17 13.55 -3.78
C SER A 197 19.54 12.92 -3.60
N ALA A 198 20.06 12.27 -4.64
CA ALA A 198 21.43 11.82 -4.65
C ALA A 198 22.40 13.00 -4.48
N ASP A 199 23.54 12.74 -3.85
CA ASP A 199 24.64 13.70 -3.75
C ASP A 199 25.42 13.81 -5.08
N ASP A 200 26.44 14.67 -5.11
CA ASP A 200 27.24 14.92 -6.32
C ASP A 200 27.95 13.66 -6.85
N SER A 201 28.17 12.67 -5.97
CA SER A 201 28.75 11.36 -6.31
C SER A 201 27.72 10.35 -6.82
N GLY A 202 26.43 10.72 -6.84
CA GLY A 202 25.32 9.84 -7.25
C GLY A 202 24.84 8.90 -6.15
N GLU A 203 25.28 9.10 -4.91
CA GLU A 203 24.99 8.23 -3.78
C GLU A 203 23.97 8.85 -2.82
N ASN A 204 23.54 8.07 -1.82
CA ASN A 204 22.67 8.51 -0.72
C ASN A 204 21.27 9.01 -1.10
N GLY A 205 20.89 8.94 -2.38
CA GLY A 205 19.57 9.28 -2.87
C GLY A 205 18.53 8.23 -2.45
N ILE A 206 17.40 8.68 -1.92
CA ILE A 206 16.30 7.80 -1.51
C ILE A 206 14.95 8.48 -1.73
N TRP A 207 13.98 7.74 -2.23
CA TRP A 207 12.58 8.13 -2.30
C TRP A 207 11.72 7.07 -1.62
N VAL A 208 10.81 7.48 -0.74
CA VAL A 208 9.95 6.57 0.02
C VAL A 208 8.51 7.01 -0.10
N GLY A 209 7.65 6.17 -0.68
CA GLY A 209 6.19 6.32 -0.65
C GLY A 209 5.63 5.48 0.50
N TYR A 210 4.82 6.08 1.36
CA TYR A 210 4.32 5.42 2.58
C TYR A 210 2.98 6.01 3.00
N ASP A 211 2.34 5.37 3.97
CA ASP A 211 1.30 6.01 4.78
C ASP A 211 1.84 6.38 6.16
N ASP A 212 1.46 7.56 6.62
CA ASP A 212 1.62 7.98 8.01
C ASP A 212 0.26 8.00 8.73
N PRO A 213 0.21 8.36 10.02
CA PRO A 213 -1.07 8.44 10.73
C PRO A 213 -2.11 9.34 10.04
N ASP A 214 -1.70 10.43 9.40
CA ASP A 214 -2.62 11.36 8.74
C ASP A 214 -3.17 10.79 7.43
N THR A 215 -2.33 10.18 6.60
CA THR A 215 -2.80 9.59 5.32
C THR A 215 -3.58 8.29 5.56
N ALA A 216 -3.19 7.49 6.55
CA ALA A 216 -3.98 6.33 6.99
C ALA A 216 -5.36 6.74 7.51
N ALA A 217 -5.45 7.83 8.27
CA ALA A 217 -6.71 8.43 8.70
C ALA A 217 -7.57 8.91 7.51
N ASN A 218 -6.96 9.45 6.45
CA ASN A 218 -7.69 9.84 5.23
C ASN A 218 -8.28 8.62 4.51
N LYS A 219 -7.55 7.49 4.46
CA LYS A 219 -8.07 6.22 3.89
C LYS A 219 -9.23 5.66 4.71
N ALA A 220 -9.15 5.72 6.04
CA ALA A 220 -10.26 5.37 6.92
C ALA A 220 -11.49 6.28 6.69
N ALA A 221 -11.28 7.58 6.49
CA ALA A 221 -12.35 8.51 6.14
C ALA A 221 -12.98 8.20 4.78
N PHE A 222 -12.19 7.81 3.77
CA PHE A 222 -12.68 7.32 2.48
C PHE A 222 -13.57 6.08 2.64
N VAL A 223 -13.11 5.08 3.40
CA VAL A 223 -13.87 3.85 3.70
C VAL A 223 -15.21 4.17 4.34
N LYS A 224 -15.20 5.04 5.36
CA LYS A 224 -16.41 5.48 6.06
C LYS A 224 -17.39 6.22 5.15
N ALA A 225 -16.88 7.16 4.34
CA ALA A 225 -17.70 7.94 3.40
C ALA A 225 -18.34 7.06 2.31
N ARG A 226 -17.70 5.95 1.95
CA ARG A 226 -18.19 4.97 0.98
C ARG A 226 -19.08 3.88 1.59
N GLY A 227 -19.28 3.88 2.91
CA GLY A 227 -20.06 2.84 3.61
C GLY A 227 -19.45 1.45 3.49
N LEU A 228 -18.12 1.35 3.33
CA LEU A 228 -17.43 0.07 3.24
C LEU A 228 -17.34 -0.60 4.62
N GLY A 229 -17.09 -1.91 4.64
CA GLY A 229 -17.02 -2.73 5.86
C GLY A 229 -15.96 -2.29 6.86
N GLY A 230 -14.82 -1.78 6.40
CA GLY A 230 -13.77 -1.30 7.28
C GLY A 230 -12.38 -1.21 6.64
N ILE A 231 -11.37 -1.30 7.50
CA ILE A 231 -9.95 -1.27 7.13
C ILE A 231 -9.28 -2.56 7.60
N ALA A 232 -8.46 -3.17 6.75
CA ALA A 232 -7.47 -4.16 7.15
C ALA A 232 -6.10 -3.46 7.30
N LEU A 233 -5.32 -3.74 8.34
CA LEU A 233 -4.00 -3.12 8.52
C LEU A 233 -2.91 -4.15 8.22
N VAL A 234 -1.93 -3.78 7.38
CA VAL A 234 -0.83 -4.66 6.97
C VAL A 234 0.53 -4.02 7.29
N ASP A 235 1.21 -4.41 8.35
CA ASP A 235 0.66 -5.15 9.49
C ASP A 235 1.14 -4.48 10.80
N LEU A 236 0.72 -5.05 11.93
CA LEU A 236 1.04 -4.51 13.26
C LEU A 236 2.53 -4.45 13.56
N SER A 237 3.37 -5.26 12.90
CA SER A 237 4.82 -5.28 13.12
C SER A 237 5.53 -4.10 12.46
N PHE A 238 4.93 -3.50 11.43
CA PHE A 238 5.47 -2.34 10.75
C PHE A 238 4.97 -1.01 11.32
N ASP A 239 3.87 -1.01 12.08
CA ASP A 239 3.47 0.15 12.88
C ASP A 239 4.45 0.37 14.05
N ASP A 240 4.45 1.56 14.62
CA ASP A 240 5.33 1.88 15.76
C ASP A 240 4.75 1.35 17.08
N PHE A 241 4.77 0.02 17.24
CA PHE A 241 4.28 -0.65 18.45
C PHE A 241 5.11 -0.35 19.70
N ARG A 242 6.33 0.21 19.54
CA ARG A 242 7.21 0.60 20.64
C ARG A 242 7.06 2.06 21.05
N GLY A 243 6.49 2.90 20.18
CA GLY A 243 6.41 4.35 20.39
C GLY A 243 7.76 5.04 20.22
N ALA A 244 8.62 4.55 19.33
CA ALA A 244 9.94 5.12 19.06
C ALA A 244 9.89 6.49 18.37
N CYS A 245 8.86 6.76 17.57
CA CYS A 245 8.73 7.97 16.76
C CYS A 245 8.29 9.18 17.60
N THR A 246 7.19 9.07 18.33
CA THR A 246 6.60 10.17 19.12
C THR A 246 6.34 9.83 20.59
N GLY A 247 6.65 8.61 21.03
CA GLY A 247 6.22 8.07 22.33
C GLY A 247 4.88 7.34 22.29
N ASP A 248 4.07 7.55 21.24
CA ASP A 248 2.77 6.89 21.07
C ASP A 248 2.92 5.52 20.43
N LYS A 249 2.38 4.49 21.08
CA LYS A 249 2.30 3.15 20.48
C LYS A 249 1.18 3.08 19.45
N TYR A 250 1.45 2.34 18.37
CA TYR A 250 0.51 2.05 17.28
C TYR A 250 -0.16 3.30 16.67
N PRO A 251 0.61 4.33 16.29
CA PRO A 251 0.04 5.59 15.81
C PRO A 251 -0.78 5.43 14.54
N ILE A 252 -0.39 4.57 13.59
CA ILE A 252 -1.15 4.35 12.35
C ILE A 252 -2.48 3.65 12.66
N LEU A 253 -2.44 2.55 13.43
CA LEU A 253 -3.64 1.83 13.85
C LEU A 253 -4.62 2.74 14.61
N ARG A 254 -4.11 3.55 15.54
CA ARG A 254 -4.93 4.48 16.34
C ARG A 254 -5.58 5.55 15.46
N ALA A 255 -4.85 6.09 14.49
CA ALA A 255 -5.38 7.09 13.58
C ALA A 255 -6.50 6.54 12.69
N ILE A 256 -6.34 5.30 12.19
CA ILE A 256 -7.41 4.57 11.48
C ILE A 256 -8.63 4.40 12.40
N LYS A 257 -8.42 3.86 13.60
CA LYS A 257 -9.50 3.58 14.57
C LYS A 257 -10.26 4.83 15.01
N PHE A 258 -9.59 5.98 15.03
CA PHE A 258 -10.21 7.26 15.38
C PHE A 258 -11.16 7.77 14.28
N LYS A 259 -10.93 7.41 13.01
CA LYS A 259 -11.73 7.90 11.88
C LYS A 259 -12.90 7.00 11.49
N LEU A 260 -12.81 5.69 11.77
CA LEU A 260 -13.92 4.74 11.63
C LEU A 260 -14.98 4.99 12.73
#